data_AF-A0A0F2E3M3-F1
#
_entry.id   AF-A0A0F2E3M3-F1
#
_cell.length_a   1.000
_cell.length_b   1.000
_cell.length_c   1.000
_cell.angle_alpha   90.00
_cell.angle_beta   90.00
_cell.angle_gamma   90.00
#
_symmetry.space_group_name_H-M   'P 1'
#
loop_
_entity.id
_entity.type
_entity.pdbx_description
1 polymer ?
#
loop_
_entity_poly.entity_id
_entity_poly.type
_entity_poly.pdbx_seq_one_letter_code
_entity_poly.pdbx_strand_id
1 'polypeptide(L)'
;MDVDNIFKNYKKYIDIYENDLKTLDNEASTFLLNSLYLSVYTTFEYFLDFLIQRYVENITLSSKGIKLEDLKGSIAMKYFINTNKNDKKLHNLLMNPQTKTFDSIRSVLYGKIPREELSKYLKFEFLHDNKLKEHYPDIFEQIFNERDLLKNINLSRTEMLGGVEKVENISAEVFILRYRDIRNSIAHENYKFSVENEQFKEYVENFQKIIKCMIDKFETVTGFSVDSKSNNILESL
;
A
#
# COMPACT_ATOMS: atom_id res chain seq x y z
N MET A 1 -6.95 -5.45 11.18
CA MET A 1 -6.49 -6.66 10.45
C MET A 1 -5.14 -7.04 11.02
N ASP A 2 -4.86 -8.33 11.17
CA ASP A 2 -3.59 -8.86 11.68
C ASP A 2 -2.75 -9.37 10.49
N VAL A 3 -1.44 -9.12 10.48
CA VAL A 3 -0.51 -9.59 9.44
C VAL A 3 -0.53 -11.11 9.33
N ASP A 4 -0.65 -11.79 10.47
CA ASP A 4 -0.81 -13.25 10.51
C ASP A 4 -2.04 -13.70 9.72
N ASN A 5 -3.12 -12.91 9.74
CA ASN A 5 -4.34 -13.24 9.01
C ASN A 5 -4.16 -13.09 7.50
N ILE A 6 -3.35 -12.13 7.04
CA ILE A 6 -3.00 -11.99 5.61
C ILE A 6 -2.30 -13.25 5.10
N PHE A 7 -1.25 -13.70 5.79
CA PHE A 7 -0.51 -14.89 5.37
C PHE A 7 -1.34 -16.18 5.49
N LYS A 8 -2.19 -16.29 6.52
CA LYS A 8 -3.17 -17.38 6.64
C LYS A 8 -4.15 -17.41 5.48
N ASN A 9 -4.65 -16.26 5.04
CA ASN A 9 -5.55 -16.17 3.89
C ASN A 9 -4.86 -16.61 2.60
N TYR A 10 -3.64 -16.14 2.34
CA TYR A 10 -2.88 -16.60 1.17
C TYR A 10 -2.63 -18.10 1.17
N LYS A 11 -2.29 -18.68 2.33
CA LYS A 11 -2.16 -20.13 2.45
C LYS A 11 -3.46 -20.85 2.09
N LYS A 12 -4.61 -20.40 2.62
CA LYS A 12 -5.92 -20.96 2.26
C LYS A 12 -6.20 -20.88 0.76
N TYR A 13 -5.85 -19.79 0.10
CA TYR A 13 -6.08 -19.66 -1.34
C TYR A 13 -5.24 -20.66 -2.14
N ILE A 14 -3.98 -20.90 -1.74
CA ILE A 14 -3.14 -21.96 -2.32
C ILE A 14 -3.76 -23.33 -2.06
N ASP A 15 -4.21 -23.60 -0.83
CA ASP A 15 -4.81 -24.89 -0.47
C ASP A 15 -6.08 -25.18 -1.31
N ILE A 16 -6.94 -24.17 -1.52
CA ILE A 16 -8.14 -24.29 -2.39
C ILE A 16 -7.72 -24.55 -3.85
N TYR A 17 -6.71 -23.83 -4.34
CA TYR A 17 -6.21 -24.02 -5.70
C TYR A 17 -5.65 -25.43 -5.93
N GLU A 18 -4.86 -25.96 -4.99
CA GLU A 18 -4.18 -27.25 -5.15
C GLU A 18 -5.13 -28.45 -4.96
N ASN A 19 -6.12 -28.34 -4.05
CA ASN A 19 -6.96 -29.45 -3.62
C ASN A 19 -8.39 -29.42 -4.17
N ASP A 20 -9.03 -28.25 -4.20
CA ASP A 20 -10.46 -28.15 -4.53
C ASP A 20 -10.68 -27.93 -6.03
N LEU A 21 -9.83 -27.12 -6.67
CA LEU A 21 -9.98 -26.75 -8.09
C LEU A 21 -10.01 -27.96 -9.02
N LYS A 22 -9.19 -28.98 -8.73
CA LYS A 22 -9.04 -30.20 -9.55
C LYS A 22 -10.27 -31.12 -9.52
N THR A 23 -11.22 -30.87 -8.62
CA THR A 23 -12.43 -31.69 -8.46
C THR A 23 -13.64 -31.13 -9.20
N LEU A 24 -13.50 -29.96 -9.82
CA LEU A 24 -14.59 -29.21 -10.46
C LEU A 24 -14.61 -29.38 -11.98
N ASP A 25 -15.77 -29.13 -12.59
CA ASP A 25 -15.90 -29.02 -14.05
C ASP A 25 -15.27 -27.71 -14.59
N ASN A 26 -15.18 -27.59 -15.93
CA ASN A 26 -14.45 -26.49 -16.58
C ASN A 26 -15.00 -25.09 -16.28
N GLU A 27 -16.32 -24.93 -16.09
CA GLU A 27 -16.91 -23.61 -15.84
C GLU A 27 -16.79 -23.23 -14.36
N ALA A 28 -17.08 -24.17 -13.45
CA ALA A 28 -16.93 -23.97 -12.01
C ALA A 28 -15.47 -23.77 -11.61
N SER A 29 -14.53 -24.51 -12.21
CA SER A 29 -13.09 -24.32 -11.98
C SER A 29 -12.60 -22.96 -12.45
N THR A 30 -13.04 -22.49 -13.62
CA THR A 30 -12.69 -21.14 -14.13
C THR A 30 -13.21 -20.05 -13.20
N PHE A 31 -14.47 -20.16 -12.75
CA PHE A 31 -15.06 -19.21 -11.81
C PHE A 31 -14.34 -19.19 -10.46
N LEU A 32 -14.01 -20.36 -9.92
CA LEU A 32 -13.26 -20.47 -8.66
C LEU A 32 -11.87 -19.86 -8.81
N LEU A 33 -11.15 -20.19 -9.90
CA LEU A 33 -9.82 -19.64 -10.15
C LEU A 33 -9.84 -18.11 -10.21
N ASN A 34 -10.79 -17.53 -10.94
CA ASN A 34 -10.92 -16.08 -11.03
C ASN A 34 -11.27 -15.44 -9.68
N SER A 35 -12.12 -16.10 -8.89
CA SER A 35 -12.43 -15.68 -7.52
C SER A 35 -11.19 -15.69 -6.62
N LEU A 36 -10.31 -16.69 -6.77
CA LEU A 36 -9.04 -16.76 -6.06
C LEU A 36 -8.09 -15.62 -6.47
N TYR A 37 -7.96 -15.32 -7.77
CA TYR A 37 -7.16 -14.19 -8.25
C TYR A 37 -7.66 -12.85 -7.67
N LEU A 38 -8.98 -12.62 -7.66
CA LEU A 38 -9.55 -11.43 -7.03
C LEU A 38 -9.25 -11.37 -5.53
N SER A 39 -9.41 -12.50 -4.83
CA SER A 39 -9.19 -12.59 -3.37
C SER A 39 -7.74 -12.29 -2.99
N VAL A 40 -6.79 -12.72 -3.80
CA VAL A 40 -5.37 -12.42 -3.61
C VAL A 40 -5.11 -10.92 -3.71
N TYR A 41 -5.63 -10.27 -4.75
CA TYR A 41 -5.47 -8.83 -4.94
C TYR A 41 -6.11 -8.02 -3.83
N THR A 42 -7.33 -8.35 -3.44
CA THR A 42 -8.06 -7.68 -2.36
C THR A 42 -7.33 -7.85 -1.02
N THR A 43 -6.72 -9.00 -0.77
CA THR A 43 -5.91 -9.23 0.43
C THR A 43 -4.69 -8.29 0.45
N PHE A 44 -4.04 -8.08 -0.70
CA PHE A 44 -2.95 -7.12 -0.82
C PHE A 44 -3.41 -5.66 -0.65
N GLU A 45 -4.54 -5.27 -1.23
CA GLU A 45 -5.14 -3.94 -1.05
C GLU A 45 -5.42 -3.66 0.44
N TYR A 46 -6.00 -4.61 1.16
CA TYR A 46 -6.21 -4.49 2.60
C TYR A 46 -4.91 -4.36 3.38
N PHE A 47 -3.86 -5.06 2.98
CA PHE A 47 -2.54 -4.91 3.62
C PHE A 47 -2.01 -3.48 3.47
N LEU A 48 -2.11 -2.89 2.27
CA LEU A 48 -1.65 -1.52 2.04
C LEU A 48 -2.42 -0.52 2.91
N ASP A 49 -3.75 -0.62 2.97
CA ASP A 49 -4.56 0.25 3.83
C ASP A 49 -4.16 0.09 5.29
N PHE A 50 -4.08 -1.15 5.78
CA PHE A 50 -3.65 -1.44 7.14
C PHE A 50 -2.29 -0.81 7.47
N LEU A 51 -1.29 -0.96 6.58
CA LEU A 51 0.05 -0.42 6.81
C LEU A 51 0.07 1.11 6.84
N ILE A 52 -0.69 1.76 5.95
CA ILE A 52 -0.84 3.22 5.92
C ILE A 52 -1.51 3.71 7.21
N GLN A 53 -2.60 3.07 7.64
CA GLN A 53 -3.27 3.43 8.89
C GLN A 53 -2.37 3.22 10.09
N ARG A 54 -1.58 2.14 10.11
CA ARG A 54 -0.62 1.84 11.17
C ARG A 54 0.45 2.92 11.27
N TYR A 55 0.97 3.40 10.15
CA TYR A 55 1.88 4.54 10.12
C TYR A 55 1.25 5.79 10.74
N VAL A 56 0.09 6.18 10.21
CA VAL A 56 -0.64 7.40 10.62
C VAL A 56 -0.97 7.38 12.11
N GLU A 57 -1.44 6.24 12.62
CA GLU A 57 -1.77 6.07 14.02
C GLU A 57 -0.54 6.18 14.94
N ASN A 58 0.53 5.43 14.64
CA ASN A 58 1.72 5.46 15.49
C ASN A 58 2.43 6.82 15.48
N ILE A 59 2.56 7.46 14.31
CA ILE A 59 3.28 8.74 14.23
C ILE A 59 2.51 9.88 14.92
N THR A 60 1.17 9.86 14.85
CA THR A 60 0.32 10.88 15.49
C THR A 60 0.21 10.69 17.00
N LEU A 61 0.20 9.45 17.49
CA LEU A 61 0.22 9.13 18.93
C LEU A 61 1.59 9.34 19.59
N SER A 62 2.67 9.40 18.79
CA SER A 62 4.01 9.62 19.32
C SER A 62 4.09 10.94 20.11
N SER A 63 4.92 10.99 21.16
CA SER A 63 5.08 12.19 21.99
C SER A 63 5.60 13.39 21.18
N LYS A 64 6.39 13.13 20.14
CA LYS A 64 6.85 14.14 19.17
C LYS A 64 5.75 14.60 18.21
N GLY A 65 4.80 13.72 17.90
CA GLY A 65 3.81 13.92 16.84
C GLY A 65 4.47 14.01 15.46
N ILE A 66 3.69 14.45 14.47
CA ILE A 66 4.19 14.79 13.14
C ILE A 66 3.87 16.25 12.83
N LYS A 67 4.83 16.96 12.23
CA LYS A 67 4.69 18.36 11.80
C LYS A 67 4.94 18.47 10.30
N LEU A 68 4.77 19.68 9.76
CA LEU A 68 5.04 19.95 8.36
C LEU A 68 6.46 19.60 7.93
N GLU A 69 7.46 19.91 8.78
CA GLU A 69 8.88 19.63 8.49
C GLU A 69 9.20 18.14 8.40
N ASP A 70 8.36 17.28 8.98
CA ASP A 70 8.50 15.82 8.94
C ASP A 70 7.82 15.19 7.70
N LEU A 71 6.97 15.96 7.01
CA LEU A 71 6.31 15.51 5.78
C LEU A 71 7.30 15.56 4.60
N LYS A 72 7.21 14.57 3.72
CA LYS A 72 8.04 14.47 2.53
C LYS A 72 7.44 15.23 1.35
N GLY A 73 8.33 15.82 0.56
CA GLY A 73 8.11 16.37 -0.78
C GLY A 73 6.69 16.86 -1.07
N SER A 74 6.02 16.14 -1.97
CA SER A 74 4.68 16.46 -2.49
C SER A 74 3.59 16.44 -1.42
N ILE A 75 3.69 15.59 -0.40
CA ILE A 75 2.71 15.54 0.71
C ILE A 75 2.80 16.81 1.55
N ALA A 76 4.02 17.22 1.92
CA ALA A 76 4.26 18.49 2.62
C ALA A 76 3.69 19.68 1.84
N MET A 77 3.97 19.73 0.53
CA MET A 77 3.47 20.76 -0.36
C MET A 77 1.93 20.77 -0.44
N LYS A 78 1.30 19.61 -0.69
CA LYS A 78 -0.15 19.46 -0.76
C LYS A 78 -0.82 19.85 0.56
N TYR A 79 -0.23 19.48 1.70
CA TYR A 79 -0.72 19.86 3.02
C TYR A 79 -0.63 21.38 3.24
N PHE A 80 0.54 21.97 2.99
CA PHE A 80 0.76 23.40 3.18
C PHE A 80 -0.17 24.25 2.32
N ILE A 81 -0.30 23.92 1.03
CA ILE A 81 -1.18 24.63 0.10
C ILE A 81 -2.63 24.52 0.58
N ASN A 82 -3.12 23.32 0.89
CA ASN A 82 -4.51 23.15 1.31
C ASN A 82 -4.85 23.85 2.62
N THR A 83 -3.92 23.86 3.59
CA THR A 83 -4.13 24.52 4.88
C THR A 83 -4.09 26.05 4.76
N ASN A 84 -3.39 26.56 3.74
CA ASN A 84 -3.26 27.99 3.46
C ASN A 84 -4.03 28.43 2.19
N LYS A 85 -4.95 27.60 1.67
CA LYS A 85 -5.64 27.79 0.37
C LYS A 85 -6.42 29.11 0.25
N ASN A 86 -6.67 29.79 1.36
CA ASN A 86 -7.05 31.19 1.30
C ASN A 86 -5.79 32.02 0.99
N ASP A 87 -5.51 32.25 -0.30
CA ASP A 87 -4.43 33.13 -0.79
C ASP A 87 -4.35 34.45 -0.03
N LYS A 88 -5.49 34.95 0.47
CA LYS A 88 -5.58 36.11 1.34
C LYS A 88 -4.66 36.02 2.56
N LYS A 89 -4.41 34.86 3.19
CA LYS A 89 -3.52 34.79 4.37
C LYS A 89 -2.06 35.03 3.98
N LEU A 90 -1.55 34.35 2.97
CA LEU A 90 -0.17 34.55 2.50
C LEU A 90 -0.01 35.94 1.87
N HIS A 91 -0.96 36.34 1.01
CA HIS A 91 -0.96 37.65 0.39
C HIS A 91 -1.10 38.78 1.42
N ASN A 92 -1.96 38.65 2.44
CA ASN A 92 -2.07 39.65 3.50
C ASN A 92 -0.80 39.68 4.37
N LEU A 93 -0.15 38.54 4.62
CA LEU A 93 1.15 38.55 5.31
C LEU A 93 2.17 39.39 4.54
N LEU A 94 2.20 39.26 3.21
CA LEU A 94 3.15 39.98 2.34
C LEU A 94 2.80 41.46 2.15
N MET A 95 1.51 41.80 2.04
CA MET A 95 1.04 43.14 1.67
C MET A 95 0.60 44.00 2.86
N ASN A 96 0.18 43.39 3.97
CA ASN A 96 -0.22 44.09 5.20
C ASN A 96 0.01 43.18 6.43
N PRO A 97 1.28 43.02 6.86
CA PRO A 97 1.65 42.04 7.87
C PRO A 97 0.95 42.30 9.21
N GLN A 98 0.04 41.40 9.57
CA GLN A 98 -0.62 41.37 10.87
C GLN A 98 -0.09 40.19 11.69
N THR A 99 0.19 40.43 12.97
CA THR A 99 0.65 39.40 13.92
C THR A 99 -0.26 38.18 13.95
N LYS A 100 -1.59 38.38 13.91
CA LYS A 100 -2.57 37.28 13.86
C LYS A 100 -2.44 36.40 12.60
N THR A 101 -2.13 36.99 11.45
CA THR A 101 -1.90 36.26 10.20
C THR A 101 -0.60 35.46 10.27
N PHE A 102 0.46 36.07 10.81
CA PHE A 102 1.73 35.39 11.05
C PHE A 102 1.58 34.23 12.05
N ASP A 103 0.89 34.44 13.17
CA ASP A 103 0.63 33.40 14.18
C ASP A 103 -0.17 32.21 13.60
N SER A 104 -1.14 32.48 12.73
CA SER A 104 -1.89 31.42 12.03
C SER A 104 -1.03 30.63 11.05
N ILE A 105 -0.04 31.23 10.40
CA ILE A 105 0.87 30.51 9.51
C ILE A 105 1.90 29.74 10.34
N ARG A 106 2.43 30.38 11.39
CA ARG A 106 3.36 29.78 12.36
C ARG A 106 2.76 28.52 12.99
N SER A 107 1.48 28.53 13.36
CA SER A 107 0.82 27.34 13.92
C SER A 107 0.73 26.18 12.93
N VAL A 108 0.64 26.44 11.61
CA VAL A 108 0.68 25.40 10.57
C VAL A 108 2.09 24.85 10.39
N LEU A 109 3.11 25.72 10.44
CA LEU A 109 4.50 25.31 10.26
C LEU A 109 5.01 24.45 11.42
N TYR A 110 4.66 24.80 12.66
CA TYR A 110 5.22 24.18 13.86
C TYR A 110 4.24 23.34 14.67
N GLY A 111 2.95 23.42 14.37
CA GLY A 111 1.91 22.64 15.04
C GLY A 111 1.96 21.17 14.64
N LYS A 112 1.56 20.31 15.58
CA LYS A 112 1.32 18.89 15.28
C LYS A 112 0.12 18.76 14.34
N ILE A 113 0.24 17.91 13.34
CA ILE A 113 -0.82 17.61 12.39
C ILE A 113 -1.77 16.59 13.04
N PRO A 114 -3.08 16.90 13.18
CA PRO A 114 -4.06 15.94 13.67
C PRO A 114 -4.17 14.73 12.75
N ARG A 115 -4.57 13.58 13.31
CA ARG A 115 -4.75 12.34 12.55
C ARG A 115 -5.70 12.52 11.38
N GLU A 116 -6.83 13.18 11.62
CA GLU A 116 -7.89 13.39 10.63
C GLU A 116 -7.41 14.22 9.44
N GLU A 117 -6.51 15.19 9.69
CA GLU A 117 -5.89 15.98 8.63
C GLU A 117 -4.82 15.18 7.88
N LEU A 118 -3.97 14.44 8.59
CA LEU A 118 -2.93 13.62 7.97
C LEU A 118 -3.52 12.53 7.06
N SER A 119 -4.61 11.89 7.49
CA SER A 119 -5.33 10.85 6.74
C SER A 119 -5.92 11.34 5.40
N LYS A 120 -6.01 12.65 5.16
CA LYS A 120 -6.42 13.17 3.84
C LYS A 120 -5.34 12.98 2.78
N TYR A 121 -4.09 12.89 3.20
CA TYR A 121 -2.91 12.79 2.33
C TYR A 121 -2.29 11.40 2.38
N LEU A 122 -2.33 10.76 3.56
CA LEU A 122 -1.86 9.39 3.78
C LEU A 122 -3.06 8.46 3.95
N LYS A 123 -3.55 7.95 2.83
CA LYS A 123 -4.67 7.01 2.79
C LYS A 123 -4.54 6.02 1.66
N PHE A 124 -5.19 4.88 1.84
CA PHE A 124 -5.43 3.94 0.77
C PHE A 124 -6.29 4.56 -0.34
N GLU A 125 -5.94 4.24 -1.57
CA GLU A 125 -6.71 4.50 -2.78
C GLU A 125 -6.59 3.24 -3.65
N PHE A 126 -7.67 2.77 -4.28
CA PHE A 126 -7.60 1.57 -5.12
C PHE A 126 -6.47 1.65 -6.16
N LEU A 127 -5.81 0.52 -6.40
CA LEU A 127 -4.57 0.39 -7.18
C LEU A 127 -4.78 0.55 -8.70
N HIS A 128 -5.34 1.69 -9.11
CA HIS A 128 -5.42 2.12 -10.50
C HIS A 128 -4.07 2.66 -10.98
N ASP A 129 -3.85 2.70 -12.30
CA ASP A 129 -2.55 3.07 -12.90
C ASP A 129 -2.03 4.43 -12.47
N ASN A 130 -2.91 5.44 -12.45
CA ASN A 130 -2.55 6.78 -11.99
C ASN A 130 -2.18 6.77 -10.50
N LYS A 131 -2.85 5.96 -9.67
CA LYS A 131 -2.55 5.85 -8.25
C LYS A 131 -1.21 5.19 -8.01
N LEU A 132 -0.90 4.10 -8.72
CA LEU A 132 0.40 3.43 -8.65
C LEU A 132 1.57 4.34 -9.08
N LYS A 133 1.33 5.24 -10.04
CA LYS A 133 2.37 6.13 -10.59
C LYS A 133 2.53 7.47 -9.86
N GLU A 134 1.48 7.96 -9.19
CA GLU A 134 1.48 9.31 -8.61
C GLU A 134 1.20 9.32 -7.10
N HIS A 135 0.25 8.51 -6.65
CA HIS A 135 -0.21 8.52 -5.24
C HIS A 135 0.69 7.67 -4.34
N TYR A 136 0.91 6.42 -4.72
CA TYR A 136 1.69 5.48 -3.93
C TYR A 136 3.18 5.84 -3.82
N PRO A 137 3.86 6.38 -4.85
CA PRO A 137 5.24 6.82 -4.70
C PRO A 137 5.39 7.91 -3.62
N ASP A 138 4.44 8.84 -3.54
CA ASP A 138 4.42 9.87 -2.48
C ASP A 138 4.24 9.22 -1.09
N ILE A 139 3.32 8.26 -0.97
CA ILE A 139 3.12 7.49 0.29
C ILE A 139 4.38 6.71 0.66
N PHE A 140 5.02 6.04 -0.30
CA PHE A 140 6.18 5.21 -0.04
C PHE A 140 7.40 6.03 0.36
N GLU A 141 7.56 7.22 -0.24
CA GLU A 141 8.56 8.18 0.20
C GLU A 141 8.32 8.60 1.66
N GLN A 142 7.07 8.88 2.05
CA GLN A 142 6.75 9.26 3.42
C GLN A 142 7.00 8.14 4.44
N ILE A 143 6.57 6.91 4.13
CA ILE A 143 6.60 5.79 5.08
C ILE A 143 7.97 5.11 5.10
N PHE A 144 8.59 4.91 3.94
CA PHE A 144 9.80 4.08 3.79
C PHE A 144 11.06 4.88 3.46
N ASN A 145 10.97 6.21 3.30
CA ASN A 145 12.03 7.04 2.69
C ASN A 145 12.46 6.52 1.31
N GLU A 146 11.55 5.88 0.57
CA GLU A 146 11.87 5.23 -0.70
C GLU A 146 10.71 5.36 -1.70
N ARG A 147 10.81 6.35 -2.60
CA ARG A 147 9.76 6.66 -3.57
C ARG A 147 9.50 5.54 -4.57
N ASP A 148 10.57 4.89 -5.03
CA ASP A 148 10.54 3.83 -6.04
C ASP A 148 10.54 2.41 -5.40
N LEU A 149 10.00 2.27 -4.19
CA LEU A 149 10.02 1.01 -3.41
C LEU A 149 9.67 -0.24 -4.24
N LEU A 150 8.56 -0.20 -4.99
CA LEU A 150 8.10 -1.34 -5.78
C LEU A 150 9.02 -1.67 -6.97
N LYS A 151 9.81 -0.71 -7.46
CA LYS A 151 10.79 -0.96 -8.52
C LYS A 151 12.02 -1.71 -7.98
N ASN A 152 12.32 -1.52 -6.70
CA ASN A 152 13.50 -2.07 -6.05
C ASN A 152 13.26 -3.46 -5.43
N ILE A 153 11.99 -3.88 -5.31
CA ILE A 153 11.65 -5.26 -4.91
C ILE A 153 11.73 -6.16 -6.14
N ASN A 154 12.78 -6.97 -6.20
CA ASN A 154 13.01 -7.95 -7.27
C ASN A 154 12.24 -9.25 -7.00
N LEU A 155 11.45 -9.68 -7.98
CA LEU A 155 10.71 -10.93 -7.99
C LEU A 155 11.27 -11.83 -9.08
N SER A 156 11.13 -13.14 -8.88
CA SER A 156 11.49 -14.13 -9.88
C SER A 156 10.20 -14.65 -10.49
N ARG A 157 10.18 -14.75 -11.82
CA ARG A 157 9.10 -15.35 -12.58
C ARG A 157 9.64 -16.49 -13.41
N THR A 158 8.96 -17.61 -13.37
CA THR A 158 9.26 -18.76 -14.23
C THR A 158 8.36 -18.72 -15.46
N GLU A 159 8.93 -18.69 -16.66
CA GLU A 159 8.18 -18.81 -17.92
C GLU A 159 8.64 -20.05 -18.69
N MET A 160 7.69 -20.81 -19.22
CA MET A 160 7.96 -21.96 -20.09
C MET A 160 7.92 -21.51 -21.55
N LEU A 161 9.09 -21.31 -22.15
CA LEU A 161 9.22 -20.90 -23.56
C LEU A 161 9.77 -22.07 -24.37
N GLY A 162 8.91 -22.70 -25.16
CA GLY A 162 9.31 -23.81 -26.04
C GLY A 162 9.83 -25.05 -25.30
N GLY A 163 9.33 -25.30 -24.08
CA GLY A 163 9.77 -26.42 -23.24
C GLY A 163 11.05 -26.16 -22.43
N VAL A 164 11.61 -24.95 -22.49
CA VAL A 164 12.71 -24.51 -21.63
C VAL A 164 12.18 -23.60 -20.54
N GLU A 165 12.51 -23.94 -19.30
CA GLU A 165 12.23 -23.12 -18.13
C GLU A 165 13.16 -21.90 -18.12
N LYS A 166 12.59 -20.70 -18.23
CA LYS A 166 13.33 -19.44 -18.15
C LYS A 166 12.90 -18.69 -16.90
N VAL A 167 13.86 -18.41 -16.02
CA VAL A 167 13.64 -17.53 -14.86
C VAL A 167 13.93 -16.10 -15.28
N GLU A 168 12.91 -15.27 -15.30
CA GLU A 168 13.00 -13.83 -15.52
C GLU A 168 12.92 -13.08 -14.19
N ASN A 169 13.74 -12.04 -14.01
CA ASN A 169 13.60 -11.13 -12.89
C ASN A 169 12.70 -9.96 -13.29
N ILE A 170 11.65 -9.73 -12.50
CA ILE A 170 10.72 -8.62 -12.70
C ILE A 170 10.61 -7.78 -11.42
N SER A 171 10.34 -6.49 -11.54
CA SER A 171 10.06 -5.67 -10.37
C SER A 171 8.65 -5.91 -9.83
N ALA A 172 8.43 -5.64 -8.54
CA ALA A 172 7.10 -5.70 -7.95
C ALA A 172 6.12 -4.72 -8.60
N GLU A 173 6.61 -3.56 -9.07
CA GLU A 173 5.78 -2.61 -9.83
C GLU A 173 5.22 -3.25 -11.11
N VAL A 174 6.10 -3.87 -11.91
CA VAL A 174 5.70 -4.54 -13.16
C VAL A 174 4.76 -5.71 -12.87
N PHE A 175 5.04 -6.47 -11.82
CA PHE A 175 4.18 -7.57 -11.37
C PHE A 175 2.77 -7.09 -10.99
N ILE A 176 2.64 -6.05 -10.17
CA ILE A 176 1.35 -5.50 -9.72
C ILE A 176 0.56 -4.93 -10.90
N LEU A 177 1.21 -4.23 -11.83
CA LEU A 177 0.57 -3.70 -13.04
C LEU A 177 0.00 -4.82 -13.92
N ARG A 178 0.77 -5.89 -14.14
CA ARG A 178 0.28 -7.08 -14.89
C ARG A 178 -0.88 -7.76 -14.16
N TYR A 179 -0.80 -7.88 -12.84
CA TYR A 179 -1.89 -8.47 -12.06
C TYR A 179 -3.16 -7.63 -12.10
N ARG A 180 -3.04 -6.30 -12.14
CA ARG A 180 -4.16 -5.38 -12.34
C ARG A 180 -4.86 -5.65 -13.67
N ASP A 181 -4.12 -5.91 -14.73
CA ASP A 181 -4.70 -6.28 -16.03
C ASP A 181 -5.50 -7.59 -15.92
N ILE A 182 -4.97 -8.61 -15.22
CA ILE A 182 -5.71 -9.85 -14.91
C ILE A 182 -7.01 -9.54 -14.16
N ARG A 183 -6.95 -8.73 -13.09
CA ARG A 183 -8.13 -8.31 -12.33
C ARG A 183 -9.16 -7.62 -13.23
N ASN A 184 -8.73 -6.71 -14.08
CA ASN A 184 -9.60 -5.97 -14.99
C ASN A 184 -10.27 -6.92 -15.99
N SER A 185 -9.52 -7.85 -16.58
CA SER A 185 -10.07 -8.86 -17.49
C SER A 185 -11.09 -9.76 -16.78
N ILE A 186 -10.82 -10.20 -15.54
CA ILE A 186 -11.79 -10.94 -14.73
C ILE A 186 -13.05 -10.11 -14.47
N ALA A 187 -12.91 -8.82 -14.16
CA ALA A 187 -14.06 -7.95 -13.91
C ALA A 187 -14.95 -7.75 -15.15
N HIS A 188 -14.37 -7.78 -16.35
CA HIS A 188 -15.10 -7.59 -17.61
C HIS A 188 -15.65 -8.89 -18.20
N GLU A 189 -14.90 -9.98 -18.15
CA GLU A 189 -15.19 -11.22 -18.87
C GLU A 189 -15.38 -12.43 -17.95
N ASN A 190 -15.13 -12.29 -16.64
CA ASN A 190 -15.26 -13.27 -15.56
C ASN A 190 -15.18 -14.73 -16.02
N TYR A 191 -16.30 -15.41 -16.25
CA TYR A 191 -16.35 -16.84 -16.61
C TYR A 191 -15.71 -17.21 -17.96
N LYS A 192 -15.43 -16.24 -18.84
CA LYS A 192 -14.77 -16.44 -20.14
C LYS A 192 -13.26 -16.18 -20.10
N PHE A 193 -12.80 -15.46 -19.09
CA PHE A 193 -11.39 -15.15 -18.96
C PHE A 193 -10.67 -16.30 -18.27
N SER A 194 -9.70 -16.88 -18.97
CA SER A 194 -8.76 -17.85 -18.41
C SER A 194 -7.40 -17.22 -18.36
N VAL A 195 -6.75 -17.26 -17.19
CA VAL A 195 -5.33 -16.88 -17.10
C VAL A 195 -4.52 -17.96 -17.80
N GLU A 196 -3.85 -17.60 -18.88
CA GLU A 196 -2.92 -18.50 -19.57
C GLU A 196 -1.73 -18.78 -18.64
N ASN A 197 -1.56 -20.06 -18.29
CA ASN A 197 -0.59 -20.63 -17.35
C ASN A 197 -1.04 -20.68 -15.88
N GLU A 198 -1.16 -21.91 -15.38
CA GLU A 198 -1.42 -22.35 -14.01
C GLU A 198 -0.32 -21.90 -13.00
N GLN A 199 -0.06 -20.59 -12.93
CA GLN A 199 0.98 -19.99 -12.07
C GLN A 199 0.39 -19.38 -10.79
N PHE A 200 -0.84 -19.74 -10.42
CA PHE A 200 -1.56 -19.10 -9.32
C PHE A 200 -0.73 -19.08 -8.02
N LYS A 201 -0.09 -20.19 -7.67
CA LYS A 201 0.77 -20.29 -6.49
C LYS A 201 1.93 -19.29 -6.53
N GLU A 202 2.61 -19.19 -7.66
CA GLU A 202 3.72 -18.25 -7.86
C GLU A 202 3.26 -16.79 -7.72
N TYR A 203 2.05 -16.47 -8.20
CA TYR A 203 1.46 -15.15 -7.97
C TYR A 203 1.24 -14.87 -6.47
N VAL A 204 0.69 -15.83 -5.72
CA VAL A 204 0.49 -15.69 -4.27
C VAL A 204 1.82 -15.50 -3.55
N GLU A 205 2.82 -16.31 -3.88
CA GLU A 205 4.16 -16.24 -3.28
C GLU A 205 4.84 -14.90 -3.58
N ASN A 206 4.67 -14.35 -4.78
CA ASN A 206 5.17 -13.02 -5.14
C ASN A 206 4.51 -11.91 -4.32
N PHE A 207 3.18 -11.95 -4.11
CA PHE A 207 2.52 -11.01 -3.19
C PHE A 207 3.03 -11.14 -1.76
N GLN A 208 3.19 -12.38 -1.26
CA GLN A 208 3.76 -12.61 0.06
C GLN A 208 5.17 -12.02 0.20
N LYS A 209 6.00 -12.17 -0.82
CA LYS A 209 7.36 -11.59 -0.86
C LYS A 209 7.33 -10.07 -0.80
N ILE A 210 6.48 -9.42 -1.60
CA ILE A 210 6.29 -7.96 -1.56
C ILE A 210 5.90 -7.52 -0.15
N ILE A 211 4.90 -8.16 0.45
CA ILE A 211 4.41 -7.81 1.79
C ILE A 211 5.51 -7.94 2.84
N LYS A 212 6.28 -9.04 2.83
CA LYS A 212 7.41 -9.23 3.75
C LYS A 212 8.44 -8.12 3.61
N CYS A 213 8.86 -7.81 2.39
CA CYS A 213 9.80 -6.71 2.14
C CYS A 213 9.26 -5.36 2.64
N MET A 214 7.96 -5.09 2.46
CA MET A 214 7.34 -3.87 2.95
C MET A 214 7.28 -3.83 4.49
N ILE A 215 6.98 -4.95 5.15
CA ILE A 215 6.98 -5.05 6.62
C ILE A 215 8.40 -4.81 7.16
N ASP A 216 9.40 -5.54 6.67
CA ASP A 216 10.78 -5.42 7.14
C ASP A 216 11.28 -3.98 7.00
N LYS A 217 10.98 -3.34 5.86
CA LYS A 217 11.34 -1.94 5.59
C LYS A 217 10.57 -0.97 6.50
N PHE A 218 9.28 -1.21 6.72
CA PHE A 218 8.44 -0.39 7.60
C PHE A 218 9.04 -0.35 9.00
N GLU A 219 9.29 -1.51 9.59
CA GLU A 219 9.80 -1.62 10.96
C GLU A 219 11.21 -1.04 11.07
N THR A 220 12.06 -1.28 10.07
CA THR A 220 13.43 -0.75 10.03
C THR A 220 13.47 0.79 9.93
N VAL A 221 12.62 1.37 9.09
CA VAL A 221 12.64 2.83 8.82
C VAL A 221 11.90 3.62 9.89
N THR A 222 10.78 3.10 10.37
CA THR A 222 9.89 3.83 11.28
C THR A 222 10.10 3.47 12.75
N GLY A 223 10.63 2.27 13.03
CA GLY A 223 10.67 1.69 14.38
C GLY A 223 9.30 1.25 14.91
N PHE A 224 8.23 1.37 14.13
CA PHE A 224 6.90 0.94 14.53
C PHE A 224 6.68 -0.53 14.21
N SER A 225 6.13 -1.27 15.16
CA SER A 225 5.77 -2.67 14.95
C SER A 225 4.47 -2.81 14.17
N VAL A 226 4.48 -3.71 13.20
CA VAL A 226 3.29 -4.08 12.45
C VAL A 226 2.38 -5.02 13.27
N ASP A 227 2.94 -5.73 14.25
CA ASP A 227 2.18 -6.59 15.15
C ASP A 227 1.33 -5.79 16.15
N SER A 228 0.07 -6.18 16.28
CA SER A 228 -0.87 -5.58 17.22
C SER A 228 -0.66 -6.01 18.68
N LYS A 229 0.21 -7.00 18.94
CA LYS A 229 0.41 -7.58 20.28
C LYS A 229 1.39 -6.82 21.18
N SER A 230 2.14 -5.88 20.64
CA SER A 230 2.99 -5.00 21.44
C SER A 230 2.20 -3.76 21.84
N ASN A 231 1.38 -3.90 22.90
CA ASN A 231 1.04 -2.84 23.88
C ASN A 231 -0.05 -3.32 24.86
N ASN A 232 0.21 -4.41 25.60
CA ASN A 232 -0.30 -4.48 26.97
C ASN A 232 0.54 -3.50 27.81
N ILE A 233 0.21 -2.21 27.73
CA ILE A 233 0.80 -1.13 28.54
C ILE A 233 0.45 -1.29 30.06
N LEU A 234 -0.19 -2.40 30.44
CA LEU A 234 -0.49 -2.77 31.83
C LEU A 234 0.57 -3.63 32.52
N GLU A 235 1.69 -3.98 31.86
CA GLU A 235 2.83 -4.66 32.53
C GLU A 235 3.97 -3.70 32.95
N SER A 236 3.79 -2.38 32.81
CA SER A 236 4.77 -1.37 33.25
C SER A 236 4.23 -0.33 34.22
N LEU A 237 3.21 -0.68 35.02
CA LEU A 237 2.77 0.05 36.21
C LEU A 237 2.79 -0.90 37.41
#